data_AF-A0A6C0I1Y2-F1
#
_entry.id   AF-A0A6C0I1Y2-F1
#
_cell.length_a   1.000
_cell.length_b   1.000
_cell.length_c   1.000
_cell.angle_alpha   90.00
_cell.angle_beta   90.00
_cell.angle_gamma   90.00
#
_symmetry.space_group_name_H-M   'P 1'
#
loop_
_entity.id
_entity.type
_entity.pdbx_description
1 polymer ?
#
loop_
_entity_poly.entity_id
_entity_poly.type
_entity_poly.pdbx_seq_one_letter_code
_entity_poly.pdbx_strand_id
1 'polypeptide(L)'
;MSDIKKSLKPIKTVVKCGYNTIENIFNKLVKQRTKSEKIPSTSVVKKTLPTNPYMASITGTYAFDLTKISEFKVYFWKSSDNPKTSSTYNPVIDSMLGNDTAVNWEQKYIDATMDALKLYTDFFNKPASIVSVYADCDIVCVLGGGIFDFLGSCYGPKYVYEYPTLSDGKVLLFMENSYMNTENVKRGGQTYLTLIHELGHGFGLAHPHDTGFGSKLMPGISSKSNYQYPAFSAYGQNHAFNTVMSYNDNLYFSPQSQDFDTCNFGYPESLMPLDAVSLKYMYGITTTPVNYITNYGVSNINPILIQNKCQMIVGLNRTVSFGDRCESVSFFFSNQKINANNCEPVIYEFNRVLEKAWGFYPKDIGSTISTLNFSNTDVSNVFIEPLGMKVNLKINLLKNKVFNMYIRDLRTNYKIVGNKYTNNASKLDIEINNTIKAKINVFFG
;
A
#
# COMPACT_ATOMS: atom_id res chain seq x y z
N MET A 1 -18.80 -27.88 -23.26
CA MET A 1 -19.49 -26.57 -23.26
C MET A 1 -20.93 -26.78 -22.81
N SER A 2 -21.14 -26.98 -21.52
CA SER A 2 -22.40 -26.77 -20.78
C SER A 2 -22.10 -27.14 -19.32
N ASP A 3 -22.74 -26.45 -18.39
CA ASP A 3 -22.82 -26.79 -16.96
C ASP A 3 -21.76 -26.28 -15.97
N ILE A 4 -21.33 -25.03 -16.17
CA ILE A 4 -20.98 -24.14 -15.04
C ILE A 4 -21.76 -22.84 -15.17
N LYS A 5 -23.08 -22.90 -14.98
CA LYS A 5 -23.93 -21.76 -14.60
C LYS A 5 -24.44 -21.98 -13.18
N LYS A 6 -23.51 -22.01 -12.21
CA LYS A 6 -23.89 -21.78 -10.80
C LYS A 6 -23.84 -20.28 -10.55
N SER A 7 -25.01 -19.73 -10.24
CA SER A 7 -25.32 -18.38 -9.75
C SER A 7 -24.10 -17.49 -9.44
N LEU A 8 -23.63 -16.74 -10.44
CA LEU A 8 -22.85 -15.54 -10.17
C LEU A 8 -23.81 -14.52 -9.57
N LYS A 9 -23.74 -14.34 -8.24
CA LYS A 9 -24.30 -13.14 -7.59
C LYS A 9 -23.71 -11.91 -8.30
N PRO A 10 -24.47 -10.82 -8.47
CA PRO A 10 -23.93 -9.61 -9.06
C PRO A 10 -22.68 -9.18 -8.30
N ILE A 11 -21.63 -8.89 -9.07
CA ILE A 11 -20.29 -8.53 -8.62
C ILE A 11 -20.41 -7.32 -7.67
N LYS A 12 -20.16 -7.53 -6.37
CA LYS A 12 -19.95 -6.44 -5.42
C LYS A 12 -18.51 -5.93 -5.59
N THR A 13 -18.37 -4.64 -5.81
CA THR A 13 -17.23 -3.95 -6.42
C THR A 13 -16.26 -3.32 -5.39
N VAL A 14 -14.97 -3.27 -5.75
CA VAL A 14 -13.84 -2.41 -5.27
C VAL A 14 -13.45 -2.51 -3.79
N VAL A 15 -12.20 -2.12 -3.45
CA VAL A 15 -11.97 -1.43 -2.17
C VAL A 15 -12.87 -0.20 -2.12
N LYS A 16 -14.07 -0.37 -1.58
CA LYS A 16 -14.98 0.71 -1.29
C LYS A 16 -14.59 1.20 0.10
N CYS A 17 -13.71 2.19 0.21
CA CYS A 17 -13.47 2.86 1.48
C CYS A 17 -14.69 3.74 1.83
N GLY A 18 -15.10 3.70 3.09
CA GLY A 18 -16.21 4.47 3.64
C GLY A 18 -15.95 5.97 3.83
N TYR A 19 -14.87 6.53 3.28
CA TYR A 19 -14.44 7.92 3.53
C TYR A 19 -15.58 8.96 3.38
N ASN A 20 -16.41 8.85 2.33
CA ASN A 20 -17.53 9.78 2.14
C ASN A 20 -18.62 9.60 3.20
N THR A 21 -18.91 8.36 3.61
CA THR A 21 -19.86 8.04 4.67
C THR A 21 -19.39 8.63 6.00
N ILE A 22 -18.11 8.44 6.31
CA ILE A 22 -17.39 9.07 7.42
C ILE A 22 -17.55 10.59 7.42
N GLU A 23 -17.20 11.24 6.30
CA GLU A 23 -17.18 12.70 6.20
C GLU A 23 -18.58 13.27 6.40
N ASN A 24 -19.59 12.60 5.85
CA ASN A 24 -21.00 12.94 6.06
C ASN A 24 -21.44 12.81 7.52
N ILE A 25 -21.00 11.75 8.23
CA ILE A 25 -21.29 11.57 9.66
C ILE A 25 -20.68 12.71 10.48
N PHE A 26 -19.41 13.03 10.27
CA PHE A 26 -18.77 14.14 10.97
C PHE A 26 -19.47 15.46 10.68
N ASN A 27 -19.74 15.77 9.42
CA ASN A 27 -20.45 16.99 9.02
C ASN A 27 -21.84 17.09 9.67
N LYS A 28 -22.56 15.97 9.81
CA LYS A 28 -23.86 15.92 10.49
C LYS A 28 -23.73 16.16 11.99
N LEU A 29 -22.81 15.46 12.66
CA LEU A 29 -22.59 15.57 14.10
C LEU A 29 -22.07 16.95 14.52
N VAL A 30 -21.21 17.56 13.70
CA VAL A 30 -20.72 18.94 13.91
C VAL A 30 -21.85 19.95 13.84
N LYS A 31 -22.75 19.84 12.85
CA LYS A 31 -23.92 20.73 12.70
C LYS A 31 -24.89 20.65 13.87
N GLN A 32 -24.96 19.50 14.54
CA GLN A 32 -25.84 19.27 15.69
C GLN A 32 -25.28 19.86 16.99
N ARG A 33 -24.01 20.26 17.04
CA ARG A 33 -23.37 20.87 18.22
C ARG A 33 -23.37 22.39 18.12
N THR A 34 -23.81 23.07 19.18
CA THR A 34 -23.99 24.53 19.21
C THR A 34 -22.72 25.35 19.48
N LYS A 35 -21.53 24.75 19.61
CA LYS A 35 -20.23 25.45 19.68
C LYS A 35 -19.09 24.53 19.26
N SER A 36 -18.22 24.99 18.36
CA SER A 36 -16.99 24.27 17.97
C SER A 36 -15.90 24.49 19.02
N GLU A 37 -15.81 23.61 20.01
CA GLU A 37 -14.61 23.56 20.85
C GLU A 37 -13.48 22.92 20.04
N LYS A 38 -12.65 23.76 19.41
CA LYS A 38 -11.34 23.34 18.92
C LYS A 38 -10.45 23.18 20.14
N ILE A 39 -10.39 21.97 20.68
CA ILE A 39 -9.35 21.58 21.64
C ILE A 39 -8.25 20.89 20.82
N PRO A 40 -7.10 21.51 20.57
CA PRO A 40 -6.04 20.82 19.85
C PRO A 40 -5.66 19.55 20.61
N SER A 41 -5.73 18.39 19.94
CA SER A 41 -5.05 17.19 20.44
C SER A 41 -3.54 17.49 20.48
N THR A 42 -2.93 17.36 21.66
CA THR A 42 -1.49 17.62 21.83
C THR A 42 -0.61 16.67 21.02
N SER A 43 -1.18 15.58 20.50
CA SER A 43 -0.46 14.51 19.79
C SER A 43 -0.61 14.56 18.27
N VAL A 44 -1.29 15.57 17.69
CA VAL A 44 -1.41 15.74 16.23
C VAL A 44 -0.88 17.10 15.80
N VAL A 45 -0.13 17.12 14.70
CA VAL A 45 0.46 18.31 14.10
C VAL A 45 -0.09 18.54 12.69
N LYS A 46 -0.31 19.81 12.33
CA LYS A 46 -0.63 20.22 10.97
C LYS A 46 0.65 20.29 10.13
N LYS A 47 0.60 19.77 8.91
CA LYS A 47 1.71 19.70 7.96
C LYS A 47 1.35 20.45 6.67
N THR A 48 2.37 21.03 6.05
CA THR A 48 2.27 21.53 4.68
C THR A 48 2.39 20.37 3.71
N LEU A 49 1.67 20.42 2.59
CA LEU A 49 1.82 19.42 1.54
C LEU A 49 3.23 19.48 0.93
N PRO A 50 3.77 18.35 0.46
CA PRO A 50 4.99 18.35 -0.34
C PRO A 50 4.75 19.09 -1.67
N THR A 51 5.81 19.56 -2.31
CA THR A 51 5.72 20.24 -3.60
C THR A 51 5.63 19.25 -4.77
N ASN A 52 6.16 18.03 -4.62
CA ASN A 52 5.93 16.93 -5.56
C ASN A 52 4.42 16.65 -5.65
N PRO A 53 3.81 16.76 -6.84
CA PRO A 53 2.35 16.70 -6.97
C PRO A 53 1.79 15.29 -6.80
N TYR A 54 2.56 14.23 -7.09
CA TYR A 54 2.15 12.85 -6.84
C TYR A 54 2.15 12.53 -5.34
N MET A 55 3.19 12.95 -4.61
CA MET A 55 3.20 12.85 -3.15
C MET A 55 2.09 13.69 -2.51
N ALA A 56 1.91 14.92 -2.98
CA ALA A 56 0.87 15.83 -2.47
C ALA A 56 -0.53 15.27 -2.66
N SER A 57 -0.71 14.36 -3.62
CA SER A 57 -2.00 13.74 -3.88
C SER A 57 -2.42 12.66 -2.89
N ILE A 58 -1.45 12.05 -2.20
CA ILE A 58 -1.74 11.02 -1.18
C ILE A 58 -1.27 11.42 0.22
N THR A 59 -0.67 12.60 0.37
CA THR A 59 -0.24 13.14 1.66
C THR A 59 -1.35 14.01 2.25
N GLY A 60 -1.88 13.63 3.41
CA GLY A 60 -2.78 14.48 4.19
C GLY A 60 -2.06 15.64 4.89
N THR A 61 -2.84 16.59 5.38
CA THR A 61 -2.32 17.80 6.06
C THR A 61 -2.19 17.67 7.58
N TYR A 62 -2.40 16.47 8.12
CA TYR A 62 -2.30 16.19 9.56
C TYR A 62 -1.53 14.88 9.78
N ALA A 63 -0.67 14.86 10.80
CA ALA A 63 0.13 13.69 11.17
C ALA A 63 0.26 13.61 12.69
N PHE A 64 0.43 12.42 13.25
CA PHE A 64 0.76 12.30 14.67
C PHE A 64 2.16 12.83 14.98
N ASP A 65 2.31 13.44 16.15
CA ASP A 65 3.60 13.78 16.71
C ASP A 65 4.21 12.52 17.36
N LEU A 66 5.01 11.78 16.58
CA LEU A 66 5.64 10.54 17.04
C LEU A 66 6.61 10.76 18.21
N THR A 67 7.03 11.99 18.51
CA THR A 67 7.87 12.25 19.70
C THR A 67 7.08 12.09 21.00
N LYS A 68 5.76 12.20 20.94
CA LYS A 68 4.83 12.07 22.08
C LYS A 68 4.20 10.69 22.20
N ILE A 69 4.47 9.80 21.24
CA ILE A 69 3.91 8.46 21.19
C ILE A 69 5.05 7.47 21.44
N SER A 70 4.97 6.69 22.50
CA SER A 70 5.89 5.58 22.76
C SER A 70 5.40 4.27 22.15
N GLU A 71 4.08 4.07 22.15
CA GLU A 71 3.38 2.89 21.61
C GLU A 71 1.97 3.30 21.16
N PHE A 72 1.36 2.51 20.27
CA PHE A 72 -0.05 2.61 19.92
C PHE A 72 -0.85 1.50 20.60
N LYS A 73 -1.76 1.86 21.49
CA LYS A 73 -2.64 0.91 22.18
C LYS A 73 -3.90 0.66 21.38
N VAL A 74 -4.22 -0.60 21.12
CA VAL A 74 -5.31 -1.03 20.24
C VAL A 74 -6.39 -1.72 21.06
N TYR A 75 -7.63 -1.26 20.91
CA TYR A 75 -8.81 -1.89 21.48
C TYR A 75 -9.68 -2.48 20.37
N PHE A 76 -9.98 -3.77 20.47
CA PHE A 76 -10.93 -4.43 19.58
C PHE A 76 -12.33 -4.37 20.21
N TRP A 77 -13.21 -3.61 19.57
CA TRP A 77 -14.58 -3.39 20.03
C TRP A 77 -15.36 -4.70 20.05
N LYS A 78 -16.09 -4.94 21.14
CA LYS A 78 -16.84 -6.17 21.38
C LYS A 78 -18.32 -5.96 21.06
N SER A 79 -19.03 -7.05 20.78
CA SER A 79 -20.48 -7.00 20.58
C SER A 79 -21.26 -6.58 21.84
N SER A 80 -20.65 -6.70 23.02
CA SER A 80 -21.18 -6.25 24.30
C SER A 80 -20.94 -4.77 24.59
N ASP A 81 -20.06 -4.10 23.83
CA ASP A 81 -19.73 -2.70 24.07
C ASP A 81 -20.84 -1.78 23.54
N ASN A 82 -21.12 -0.69 24.27
CA ASN A 82 -22.19 0.24 23.95
C ASN A 82 -21.60 1.65 23.72
N PRO A 83 -21.73 2.24 22.52
CA PRO A 83 -21.13 3.54 22.23
C PRO A 83 -21.85 4.72 22.93
N LYS A 84 -22.93 4.44 23.69
CA LYS A 84 -23.71 5.43 24.47
C LYS A 84 -23.39 5.43 25.97
N THR A 85 -22.60 4.49 26.48
CA THR A 85 -22.23 4.44 27.92
C THR A 85 -20.98 5.24 28.20
N SER A 86 -20.88 5.87 29.38
CA SER A 86 -19.77 6.79 29.73
C SER A 86 -18.38 6.17 29.59
N SER A 87 -18.22 4.88 29.85
CA SER A 87 -16.94 4.16 29.76
C SER A 87 -16.45 3.88 28.34
N THR A 88 -17.33 4.02 27.34
CA THR A 88 -17.10 3.67 25.92
C THR A 88 -17.77 4.68 24.99
N TYR A 89 -18.08 5.88 25.48
CA TYR A 89 -18.89 6.83 24.74
C TYR A 89 -18.15 7.30 23.50
N ASN A 90 -18.71 7.04 22.32
CA ASN A 90 -18.16 7.52 21.07
C ASN A 90 -19.28 7.78 20.05
N PRO A 91 -19.61 9.05 19.76
CA PRO A 91 -20.75 9.40 18.91
C PRO A 91 -20.56 9.00 17.44
N VAL A 92 -19.31 8.81 17.01
CA VAL A 92 -19.01 8.36 15.64
C VAL A 92 -19.28 6.87 15.51
N ILE A 93 -18.84 6.06 16.48
CA ILE A 93 -19.17 4.64 16.53
C ILE A 93 -20.68 4.46 16.64
N ASP A 94 -21.35 5.23 17.51
CA ASP A 94 -22.81 5.21 17.64
C ASP A 94 -23.51 5.52 16.30
N SER A 95 -23.08 6.58 15.61
CA SER A 95 -23.66 6.94 14.32
C SER A 95 -23.35 5.93 13.21
N MET A 96 -22.21 5.25 13.26
CA MET A 96 -21.84 4.22 12.28
C MET A 96 -22.63 2.93 12.50
N LEU A 97 -22.81 2.51 13.76
CA LEU A 97 -23.57 1.31 14.10
C LEU A 97 -25.09 1.55 13.99
N GLY A 98 -25.56 2.78 14.21
CA GLY A 98 -26.98 3.12 14.17
C GLY A 98 -27.76 2.40 15.28
N ASN A 99 -28.63 1.46 14.89
CA ASN A 99 -29.40 0.63 15.83
C ASN A 99 -28.84 -0.78 15.98
N ASP A 100 -27.79 -1.12 15.23
CA ASP A 100 -27.14 -2.43 15.27
C ASP A 100 -26.01 -2.46 16.30
N THR A 101 -25.43 -3.65 16.50
CA THR A 101 -24.24 -3.86 17.32
C THR A 101 -23.08 -4.34 16.46
N ALA A 102 -21.86 -4.05 16.92
CA ALA A 102 -20.67 -4.64 16.34
C ALA A 102 -20.65 -6.16 16.58
N VAL A 103 -19.85 -6.87 15.80
CA VAL A 103 -19.57 -8.30 16.03
C VAL A 103 -18.22 -8.48 16.70
N ASN A 104 -18.06 -9.58 17.44
CA ASN A 104 -16.77 -9.91 18.05
C ASN A 104 -15.75 -10.30 16.97
N TRP A 105 -14.51 -9.83 17.14
CA TRP A 105 -13.40 -10.20 16.29
C TRP A 105 -12.94 -11.63 16.59
N GLU A 106 -12.85 -12.48 15.56
CA GLU A 106 -12.14 -13.76 15.66
C GLU A 106 -10.62 -13.52 15.76
N GLN A 107 -9.89 -14.41 16.44
CA GLN A 107 -8.44 -14.26 16.65
C GLN A 107 -7.67 -14.07 15.33
N LYS A 108 -8.02 -14.82 14.27
CA LYS A 108 -7.39 -14.68 12.94
C LYS A 108 -7.56 -13.28 12.32
N TYR A 109 -8.65 -12.58 12.65
CA TYR A 109 -8.91 -11.21 12.18
C TYR A 109 -8.17 -10.17 13.02
N ILE A 110 -8.05 -10.42 14.33
CA ILE A 110 -7.19 -9.65 15.23
C ILE A 110 -5.73 -9.73 14.74
N ASP A 111 -5.23 -10.94 14.50
CA ASP A 111 -3.86 -11.18 14.05
C ASP A 111 -3.57 -10.47 12.72
N ALA A 112 -4.47 -10.58 11.74
CA ALA A 112 -4.34 -9.90 10.45
C ALA A 112 -4.35 -8.37 10.58
N THR A 113 -5.23 -7.82 11.41
CA THR A 113 -5.30 -6.38 11.66
C THR A 113 -4.04 -5.86 12.33
N MET A 114 -3.54 -6.59 13.34
CA MET A 114 -2.28 -6.25 14.00
C MET A 114 -1.08 -6.40 13.07
N ASP A 115 -1.06 -7.40 12.19
CA ASP A 115 -0.01 -7.57 11.18
C ASP A 115 0.01 -6.41 10.16
N ALA A 116 -1.16 -5.95 9.71
CA ALA A 116 -1.28 -4.78 8.85
C ALA A 116 -0.87 -3.49 9.58
N LEU A 117 -1.26 -3.30 10.84
CA LEU A 117 -0.81 -2.19 11.68
C LEU A 117 0.70 -2.21 11.91
N LYS A 118 1.29 -3.42 11.97
CA LYS A 118 2.73 -3.61 12.13
C LYS A 118 3.54 -2.98 11.00
N LEU A 119 3.00 -2.94 9.78
CA LEU A 119 3.65 -2.25 8.64
C LEU A 119 3.94 -0.78 8.98
N TYR A 120 2.93 -0.06 9.46
CA TYR A 120 3.06 1.36 9.80
C TYR A 120 3.91 1.58 11.05
N THR A 121 3.62 0.82 12.10
CA THR A 121 4.32 0.94 13.39
C THR A 121 5.80 0.58 13.31
N ASP A 122 6.18 -0.43 12.53
CA ASP A 122 7.58 -0.69 12.21
C ASP A 122 8.19 0.47 11.41
N PHE A 123 7.46 1.02 10.44
CA PHE A 123 7.92 2.16 9.63
C PHE A 123 8.12 3.44 10.45
N PHE A 124 7.44 3.59 11.59
CA PHE A 124 7.62 4.70 12.52
C PHE A 124 8.55 4.37 13.68
N ASN A 125 8.94 3.09 13.82
CA ASN A 125 9.64 2.56 14.99
C ASN A 125 8.89 2.83 16.30
N LYS A 126 7.58 2.60 16.30
CA LYS A 126 6.66 2.77 17.44
C LYS A 126 5.79 1.53 17.59
N PRO A 127 5.99 0.65 18.58
CA PRO A 127 5.23 -0.61 18.68
C PRO A 127 3.72 -0.39 18.87
N ALA A 128 2.95 -1.44 18.64
CA ALA A 128 1.54 -1.50 19.02
C ALA A 128 1.26 -2.69 19.94
N SER A 129 0.31 -2.52 20.86
CA SER A 129 -0.12 -3.54 21.83
C SER A 129 -1.65 -3.55 21.95
N ILE A 130 -2.22 -4.71 22.26
CA ILE A 130 -3.67 -4.84 22.51
C ILE A 130 -3.96 -4.51 23.97
N VAL A 131 -4.99 -3.70 24.21
CA VAL A 131 -5.51 -3.40 25.54
C VAL A 131 -6.95 -3.90 25.69
N SER A 132 -7.37 -4.18 26.92
CA SER A 132 -8.71 -4.69 27.24
C SER A 132 -9.69 -3.60 27.70
N VAL A 133 -9.23 -2.36 27.84
CA VAL A 133 -9.98 -1.21 28.33
C VAL A 133 -10.00 -0.13 27.26
N TYR A 134 -11.21 0.31 26.87
CA TYR A 134 -11.41 1.33 25.83
C TYR A 134 -10.72 2.67 26.17
N ALA A 135 -10.81 3.11 27.42
CA ALA A 135 -10.23 4.39 27.84
C ALA A 135 -8.71 4.47 27.61
N ASP A 136 -8.02 3.32 27.66
CA ASP A 136 -6.56 3.25 27.57
C ASP A 136 -6.04 3.22 26.13
N CYS A 137 -6.91 3.08 25.13
CA CYS A 137 -6.49 2.87 23.75
C CYS A 137 -6.35 4.18 22.94
N ASP A 138 -5.48 4.12 21.95
CA ASP A 138 -5.28 5.15 20.91
C ASP A 138 -6.03 4.80 19.62
N ILE A 139 -6.18 3.50 19.34
CA ILE A 139 -6.82 2.94 18.14
C ILE A 139 -7.96 2.02 18.56
N VAL A 140 -9.13 2.21 17.96
CA VAL A 140 -10.32 1.37 18.17
C VAL A 140 -10.65 0.64 16.87
N CYS A 141 -10.75 -0.68 16.91
CA CYS A 141 -11.12 -1.51 15.77
C CYS A 141 -12.55 -2.02 15.94
N VAL A 142 -13.47 -1.58 15.07
CA VAL A 142 -14.89 -1.93 15.06
C VAL A 142 -15.19 -2.83 13.87
N LEU A 143 -15.85 -3.96 14.12
CA LEU A 143 -16.25 -4.91 13.09
C LEU A 143 -17.78 -4.89 12.93
N GLY A 144 -18.24 -4.48 11.74
CA GLY A 144 -19.66 -4.43 11.39
C GLY A 144 -20.20 -5.81 11.02
N GLY A 145 -21.43 -6.12 11.41
CA GLY A 145 -22.08 -7.41 11.18
C GLY A 145 -22.87 -7.53 9.87
N GLY A 146 -22.53 -6.79 8.81
CA GLY A 146 -23.33 -6.68 7.57
C GLY A 146 -24.02 -5.34 7.39
N ILE A 147 -23.56 -4.32 8.12
CA ILE A 147 -24.25 -3.02 8.27
C ILE A 147 -23.57 -1.90 7.48
N PHE A 148 -22.27 -2.04 7.20
CA PHE A 148 -21.53 -1.04 6.46
C PHE A 148 -21.71 -1.26 4.97
N ASP A 149 -21.87 -0.18 4.22
CA ASP A 149 -21.96 -0.21 2.77
C ASP A 149 -20.58 -0.18 2.09
N PHE A 150 -19.49 -0.25 2.88
CA PHE A 150 -18.09 -0.17 2.50
C PHE A 150 -17.30 -1.39 3.02
N LEU A 151 -16.14 -1.69 2.45
CA LEU A 151 -15.28 -2.79 2.92
C LEU A 151 -14.59 -2.44 4.25
N GLY A 152 -14.08 -1.22 4.30
CA GLY A 152 -13.38 -0.67 5.44
C GLY A 152 -13.48 0.84 5.45
N SER A 153 -13.16 1.44 6.58
CA SER A 153 -13.01 2.88 6.70
C SER A 153 -12.19 3.23 7.92
N CYS A 154 -11.34 4.26 7.84
CA CYS A 154 -10.56 4.67 9.00
C CYS A 154 -10.45 6.18 9.19
N TYR A 155 -10.56 6.58 10.45
CA TYR A 155 -10.47 7.95 10.90
C TYR A 155 -9.09 8.17 11.50
N GLY A 156 -8.28 9.00 10.85
CA GLY A 156 -6.92 9.29 11.29
C GLY A 156 -6.72 10.68 11.91
N PRO A 157 -5.49 11.22 11.85
CA PRO A 157 -5.06 12.41 12.58
C PRO A 157 -5.88 13.67 12.28
N LYS A 158 -6.40 13.84 11.05
CA LYS A 158 -7.29 14.98 10.71
C LYS A 158 -8.49 15.04 11.65
N TYR A 159 -9.17 13.91 11.87
CA TYR A 159 -10.39 13.86 12.69
C TYR A 159 -10.07 14.01 14.17
N VAL A 160 -8.98 13.40 14.63
CA VAL A 160 -8.46 13.59 16.00
C VAL A 160 -8.12 15.07 16.28
N TYR A 161 -7.61 15.79 15.29
CA TYR A 161 -7.25 17.21 15.45
C TYR A 161 -8.45 18.17 15.32
N GLU A 162 -9.27 18.01 14.27
CA GLU A 162 -10.37 18.93 13.98
C GLU A 162 -11.60 18.67 14.85
N TYR A 163 -11.78 17.42 15.30
CA TYR A 163 -12.99 16.95 15.97
C TYR A 163 -12.68 15.99 17.15
N PRO A 164 -11.78 16.38 18.07
CA PRO A 164 -11.24 15.52 19.14
C PRO A 164 -12.35 14.90 20.00
N THR A 165 -13.39 15.65 20.32
CA THR A 165 -14.51 15.18 21.16
C THR A 165 -15.47 14.24 20.44
N LEU A 166 -15.49 14.25 19.09
CA LEU A 166 -16.31 13.32 18.31
C LEU A 166 -15.58 12.00 18.10
N SER A 167 -14.27 12.05 17.84
CA SER A 167 -13.44 10.86 17.71
C SER A 167 -12.99 10.27 19.05
N ASP A 168 -13.31 10.92 20.17
CA ASP A 168 -12.74 10.66 21.51
C ASP A 168 -11.19 10.71 21.52
N GLY A 169 -10.61 11.53 20.65
CA GLY A 169 -9.17 11.61 20.45
C GLY A 169 -8.53 10.35 19.86
N LYS A 170 -9.32 9.37 19.41
CA LYS A 170 -8.85 8.05 18.95
C LYS A 170 -8.86 7.94 17.42
N VAL A 171 -7.97 7.09 16.91
CA VAL A 171 -8.10 6.51 15.57
C VAL A 171 -9.21 5.48 15.61
N LEU A 172 -10.10 5.51 14.64
CA LEU A 172 -11.20 4.55 14.56
C LEU A 172 -11.07 3.78 13.25
N LEU A 173 -10.88 2.47 13.31
CA LEU A 173 -10.88 1.57 12.17
C LEU A 173 -12.21 0.82 12.15
N PHE A 174 -12.90 0.84 11.02
CA PHE A 174 -14.12 0.11 10.77
C PHE A 174 -13.86 -0.90 9.66
N MET A 175 -14.21 -2.16 9.90
CA MET A 175 -14.16 -3.23 8.91
C MET A 175 -15.53 -3.89 8.83
N GLU A 176 -15.88 -4.42 7.67
CA GLU A 176 -17.17 -5.09 7.44
C GLU A 176 -16.97 -6.61 7.41
N ASN A 177 -17.54 -7.32 8.39
CA ASN A 177 -17.34 -8.75 8.59
C ASN A 177 -17.78 -9.59 7.39
N SER A 178 -18.79 -9.13 6.64
CA SER A 178 -19.27 -9.83 5.45
C SER A 178 -18.23 -9.98 4.33
N TYR A 179 -17.10 -9.27 4.42
CA TYR A 179 -15.95 -9.38 3.51
C TYR A 179 -14.72 -10.02 4.16
N MET A 180 -14.81 -10.51 5.40
CA MET A 180 -13.69 -11.16 6.07
C MET A 180 -13.80 -12.69 5.99
N ASN A 181 -12.72 -13.37 5.61
CA ASN A 181 -12.58 -14.81 5.75
C ASN A 181 -11.13 -15.22 5.93
N THR A 182 -10.89 -16.51 6.21
CA THR A 182 -9.55 -17.04 6.52
C THR A 182 -8.53 -16.82 5.39
N GLU A 183 -8.96 -16.77 4.13
CA GLU A 183 -8.03 -16.60 3.01
C GLU A 183 -7.72 -15.14 2.73
N ASN A 184 -8.73 -14.26 2.73
CA ASN A 184 -8.55 -12.87 2.30
C ASN A 184 -7.93 -11.93 3.34
N VAL A 185 -7.88 -12.34 4.60
CA VAL A 185 -7.19 -11.61 5.68
C VAL A 185 -5.71 -11.93 5.75
N LYS A 186 -5.23 -12.97 5.05
CA LYS A 186 -3.81 -13.29 4.97
C LYS A 186 -3.09 -12.26 4.09
N ARG A 187 -1.80 -12.04 4.34
CA ARG A 187 -0.94 -11.28 3.43
C ARG A 187 -1.12 -11.76 1.99
N GLY A 188 -1.42 -10.82 1.10
CA GLY A 188 -1.68 -11.08 -0.32
C GLY A 188 -3.15 -11.19 -0.65
N GLY A 189 -4.04 -11.24 0.36
CA GLY A 189 -5.48 -11.21 0.19
C GLY A 189 -6.07 -9.79 0.14
N GLN A 190 -7.28 -9.69 -0.39
CA GLN A 190 -7.94 -8.40 -0.63
C GLN A 190 -8.34 -7.66 0.66
N THR A 191 -8.77 -8.39 1.67
CA THR A 191 -9.11 -7.80 2.98
C THR A 191 -7.86 -7.35 3.70
N TYR A 192 -6.74 -8.05 3.52
CA TYR A 192 -5.45 -7.57 4.00
C TYR A 192 -5.05 -6.26 3.31
N LEU A 193 -5.15 -6.14 1.97
CA LEU A 193 -4.95 -4.86 1.28
C LEU A 193 -5.83 -3.75 1.86
N THR A 194 -7.11 -4.06 2.09
CA THR A 194 -8.06 -3.11 2.70
C THR A 194 -7.59 -2.66 4.08
N LEU A 195 -7.14 -3.58 4.94
CA LEU A 195 -6.58 -3.23 6.26
C LEU A 195 -5.38 -2.28 6.13
N ILE A 196 -4.44 -2.54 5.21
CA ILE A 196 -3.30 -1.63 4.97
C ILE A 196 -3.81 -0.26 4.49
N HIS A 197 -4.74 -0.23 3.55
CA HIS A 197 -5.32 0.99 2.99
C HIS A 197 -5.97 1.85 4.08
N GLU A 198 -6.86 1.25 4.87
CA GLU A 198 -7.58 1.96 5.93
C GLU A 198 -6.65 2.43 7.03
N LEU A 199 -5.70 1.60 7.47
CA LEU A 199 -4.68 2.05 8.41
C LEU A 199 -3.82 3.18 7.82
N GLY A 200 -3.64 3.24 6.50
CA GLY A 200 -3.02 4.37 5.80
C GLY A 200 -3.75 5.69 6.07
N HIS A 201 -5.07 5.71 5.95
CA HIS A 201 -5.90 6.85 6.38
C HIS A 201 -5.75 7.13 7.88
N GLY A 202 -5.70 6.07 8.70
CA GLY A 202 -5.43 6.13 10.13
C GLY A 202 -4.15 6.89 10.48
N PHE A 203 -3.15 6.87 9.59
CA PHE A 203 -1.89 7.62 9.72
C PHE A 203 -1.78 8.84 8.81
N GLY A 204 -2.88 9.22 8.15
CA GLY A 204 -3.04 10.48 7.41
C GLY A 204 -2.67 10.44 5.92
N LEU A 205 -2.54 9.26 5.32
CA LEU A 205 -2.52 9.12 3.87
C LEU A 205 -3.93 9.38 3.29
N ALA A 206 -3.98 9.78 2.02
CA ALA A 206 -5.19 10.15 1.31
C ALA A 206 -5.32 9.39 -0.02
N HIS A 207 -6.52 9.36 -0.58
CA HIS A 207 -6.72 8.81 -1.90
C HIS A 207 -6.07 9.71 -2.97
N PRO A 208 -5.50 9.12 -4.02
CA PRO A 208 -4.92 9.88 -5.13
C PRO A 208 -5.97 10.54 -6.03
N HIS A 209 -7.23 10.11 -5.97
CA HIS A 209 -8.31 10.48 -6.91
C HIS A 209 -9.33 11.47 -6.34
N ASP A 210 -9.14 11.92 -5.10
CA ASP A 210 -9.95 12.95 -4.46
C ASP A 210 -9.04 13.96 -3.70
N THR A 211 -9.65 14.84 -2.91
CA THR A 211 -8.93 15.83 -2.08
C THR A 211 -9.18 15.60 -0.60
N GLY A 212 -9.47 14.35 -0.21
CA GLY A 212 -9.68 13.94 1.16
C GLY A 212 -8.47 14.25 2.04
N PHE A 213 -8.69 14.42 3.35
CA PHE A 213 -7.61 14.72 4.32
C PHE A 213 -6.76 15.98 4.02
N GLY A 214 -7.22 16.84 3.10
CA GLY A 214 -6.51 18.03 2.64
C GLY A 214 -5.42 17.75 1.59
N SER A 215 -5.43 16.57 0.96
CA SER A 215 -4.55 16.25 -0.17
C SER A 215 -4.94 17.00 -1.45
N LYS A 216 -4.17 16.79 -2.52
CA LYS A 216 -4.48 17.27 -3.88
C LYS A 216 -4.95 16.13 -4.79
N LEU A 217 -5.51 16.49 -5.94
CA LEU A 217 -5.75 15.50 -6.99
C LEU A 217 -4.42 15.09 -7.65
N MET A 218 -4.21 13.79 -7.89
CA MET A 218 -3.02 13.30 -8.60
C MET A 218 -3.00 13.85 -10.05
N PRO A 219 -1.84 14.32 -10.57
CA PRO A 219 -1.74 14.86 -11.91
C PRO A 219 -2.26 13.93 -13.00
N GLY A 220 -3.07 14.46 -13.91
CA GLY A 220 -3.63 13.70 -15.03
C GLY A 220 -4.85 12.87 -14.68
N ILE A 221 -5.37 12.94 -13.45
CA ILE A 221 -6.72 12.46 -13.18
C ILE A 221 -7.72 13.47 -13.73
N SER A 222 -8.59 13.04 -14.65
CA SER A 222 -9.64 13.89 -15.22
C SER A 222 -11.05 13.34 -15.03
N SER A 223 -11.21 12.19 -14.37
CA SER A 223 -12.51 11.72 -13.89
C SER A 223 -12.44 11.21 -12.45
N LYS A 224 -13.49 11.47 -11.68
CA LYS A 224 -13.69 10.91 -10.33
C LYS A 224 -14.15 9.43 -10.37
N SER A 225 -14.28 8.85 -11.55
CA SER A 225 -14.77 7.47 -11.70
C SER A 225 -13.62 6.50 -11.51
N ASN A 226 -13.82 5.46 -10.70
CA ASN A 226 -12.79 4.49 -10.31
C ASN A 226 -12.30 3.56 -11.44
N TYR A 227 -12.70 3.75 -12.71
CA TYR A 227 -12.57 2.72 -13.76
C TYR A 227 -12.45 3.23 -15.20
N GLN A 228 -11.80 4.37 -15.43
CA GLN A 228 -11.58 4.85 -16.80
C GLN A 228 -10.10 5.18 -17.03
N TYR A 229 -9.64 5.19 -18.28
CA TYR A 229 -8.30 5.66 -18.64
C TYR A 229 -7.89 6.98 -17.92
N PRO A 230 -8.77 8.00 -17.83
CA PRO A 230 -8.53 9.22 -17.06
C PRO A 230 -8.43 9.06 -15.52
N ALA A 231 -8.72 7.89 -14.96
CA ALA A 231 -8.56 7.59 -13.54
C ALA A 231 -7.15 7.09 -13.19
N PHE A 232 -6.35 6.66 -14.16
CA PHE A 232 -5.00 6.15 -13.90
C PHE A 232 -3.96 7.23 -13.61
N SER A 233 -4.36 8.49 -13.73
CA SER A 233 -3.46 9.65 -13.68
C SER A 233 -2.42 9.63 -14.82
N ALA A 234 -1.69 10.71 -14.98
CA ALA A 234 -0.58 10.77 -15.93
C ALA A 234 0.44 9.67 -15.60
N TYR A 235 0.82 8.90 -16.62
CA TYR A 235 1.81 7.80 -16.53
C TYR A 235 1.40 6.63 -15.61
N GLY A 236 0.11 6.45 -15.32
CA GLY A 236 -0.38 5.27 -14.60
C GLY A 236 -0.06 5.27 -13.11
N GLN A 237 0.13 6.43 -12.48
CA GLN A 237 0.52 6.53 -11.08
C GLN A 237 -0.58 6.17 -10.09
N ASN A 238 -1.85 6.31 -10.45
CA ASN A 238 -2.96 5.88 -9.61
C ASN A 238 -3.17 4.37 -9.79
N HIS A 239 -2.38 3.56 -9.08
CA HIS A 239 -2.47 2.11 -9.09
C HIS A 239 -2.02 1.53 -7.74
N ALA A 240 -2.60 0.39 -7.34
CA ALA A 240 -2.28 -0.33 -6.10
C ALA A 240 -0.79 -0.77 -5.98
N PHE A 241 -0.01 -0.68 -7.07
CA PHE A 241 1.45 -0.98 -7.08
C PHE A 241 2.33 0.28 -6.94
N ASN A 242 1.71 1.45 -6.83
CA ASN A 242 2.36 2.73 -6.55
C ASN A 242 1.98 3.23 -5.16
N THR A 243 0.72 3.03 -4.77
CA THR A 243 0.15 3.40 -3.48
C THR A 243 -0.97 2.43 -3.13
N VAL A 244 -1.01 1.93 -1.89
CA VAL A 244 -2.17 1.14 -1.42
C VAL A 244 -3.44 1.98 -1.34
N MET A 245 -3.33 3.31 -1.38
CA MET A 245 -4.46 4.25 -1.35
C MET A 245 -5.25 4.32 -2.67
N SER A 246 -4.77 3.64 -3.71
CA SER A 246 -5.44 3.58 -5.01
C SER A 246 -6.61 2.59 -4.99
N TYR A 247 -7.76 2.98 -5.55
CA TYR A 247 -8.86 2.06 -5.85
C TYR A 247 -8.65 1.23 -7.13
N ASN A 248 -7.64 1.58 -7.95
CA ASN A 248 -7.26 0.81 -9.12
C ASN A 248 -6.37 -0.37 -8.68
N ASP A 249 -7.01 -1.45 -8.22
CA ASP A 249 -6.38 -2.66 -7.66
C ASP A 249 -6.67 -3.95 -8.44
N ASN A 250 -7.46 -3.85 -9.52
CA ASN A 250 -8.00 -4.95 -10.33
C ASN A 250 -7.83 -4.69 -11.85
N LEU A 251 -6.89 -3.83 -12.23
CA LEU A 251 -6.65 -3.44 -13.63
C LEU A 251 -5.19 -3.71 -14.01
N TYR A 252 -4.94 -3.97 -15.30
CA TYR A 252 -3.64 -4.24 -15.95
C TYR A 252 -2.82 -5.43 -15.42
N PHE A 253 -2.43 -5.38 -14.14
CA PHE A 253 -1.52 -6.31 -13.47
C PHE A 253 -2.22 -7.16 -12.41
N SER A 254 -3.44 -6.77 -12.06
CA SER A 254 -4.33 -7.45 -11.13
C SER A 254 -5.47 -8.14 -11.90
N PRO A 255 -6.10 -9.18 -11.33
CA PRO A 255 -7.20 -9.88 -11.99
C PRO A 255 -8.33 -8.93 -12.39
N GLN A 256 -8.99 -9.22 -13.53
CA GLN A 256 -10.17 -8.49 -14.00
C GLN A 256 -11.31 -8.43 -12.96
N SER A 257 -11.32 -9.35 -11.99
CA SER A 257 -12.29 -9.42 -10.90
C SER A 257 -11.59 -9.63 -9.57
N GLN A 258 -12.05 -8.92 -8.55
CA GLN A 258 -11.56 -9.14 -7.18
C GLN A 258 -12.01 -10.51 -6.68
N ASP A 259 -11.06 -11.30 -6.19
CA ASP A 259 -11.30 -12.59 -5.56
C ASP A 259 -11.22 -12.46 -4.04
N PHE A 260 -12.39 -12.43 -3.40
CA PHE A 260 -12.51 -12.39 -1.93
C PHE A 260 -12.54 -13.77 -1.29
N ASP A 261 -12.78 -14.84 -2.06
CA ASP A 261 -13.07 -16.17 -1.51
C ASP A 261 -11.81 -17.04 -1.51
N THR A 262 -11.08 -17.05 -2.62
CA THR A 262 -9.93 -17.94 -2.82
C THR A 262 -8.58 -17.22 -2.82
N CYS A 263 -8.58 -15.90 -2.97
CA CYS A 263 -7.35 -15.08 -3.10
C CYS A 263 -6.32 -15.70 -4.04
N ASN A 264 -6.79 -16.24 -5.18
CA ASN A 264 -5.93 -16.84 -6.19
C ASN A 264 -5.01 -15.79 -6.86
N PHE A 265 -5.28 -14.51 -6.63
CA PHE A 265 -4.51 -13.38 -7.12
C PHE A 265 -3.85 -12.62 -5.97
N GLY A 266 -2.64 -12.13 -6.20
CA GLY A 266 -1.89 -11.41 -5.18
C GLY A 266 -2.30 -9.95 -5.14
N TYR A 267 -2.61 -9.46 -3.95
CA TYR A 267 -2.75 -8.03 -3.64
C TYR A 267 -1.52 -7.52 -2.87
N PRO A 268 -1.28 -6.20 -2.84
CA PRO A 268 -0.20 -5.61 -2.07
C PRO A 268 -0.16 -6.08 -0.61
N GLU A 269 1.00 -6.60 -0.18
CA GLU A 269 1.21 -7.13 1.19
C GLU A 269 1.94 -6.16 2.14
N SER A 270 2.32 -4.99 1.66
CA SER A 270 3.11 -4.00 2.41
C SER A 270 2.82 -2.57 1.91
N LEU A 271 3.45 -1.56 2.53
CA LEU A 271 3.39 -0.18 2.01
C LEU A 271 3.99 -0.13 0.60
N MET A 272 3.38 0.62 -0.33
CA MET A 272 3.93 0.90 -1.66
C MET A 272 4.82 2.16 -1.64
N PRO A 273 5.54 2.52 -2.72
CA PRO A 273 6.57 3.56 -2.62
C PRO A 273 6.03 4.94 -2.39
N LEU A 274 4.91 5.31 -3.04
CA LEU A 274 4.30 6.61 -2.79
C LEU A 274 3.87 6.69 -1.31
N ASP A 275 3.33 5.61 -0.75
CA ASP A 275 2.96 5.55 0.67
C ASP A 275 4.19 5.79 1.54
N ALA A 276 5.27 5.05 1.31
CA ALA A 276 6.49 5.15 2.09
C ALA A 276 7.17 6.52 1.98
N VAL A 277 7.29 7.15 0.80
CA VAL A 277 7.86 8.51 0.69
C VAL A 277 6.96 9.56 1.32
N SER A 278 5.64 9.39 1.26
CA SER A 278 4.67 10.32 1.84
C SER A 278 4.69 10.23 3.37
N LEU A 279 4.72 9.01 3.92
CA LEU A 279 4.93 8.77 5.35
C LEU A 279 6.27 9.33 5.83
N LYS A 280 7.35 9.14 5.06
CA LYS A 280 8.65 9.74 5.39
C LYS A 280 8.57 11.25 5.52
N TYR A 281 7.91 11.91 4.58
CA TYR A 281 7.72 13.35 4.61
C TYR A 281 6.84 13.79 5.79
N MET A 282 5.69 13.15 5.99
CA MET A 282 4.75 13.48 7.06
C MET A 282 5.39 13.36 8.44
N TYR A 283 6.13 12.29 8.67
CA TYR A 283 6.68 11.94 9.97
C TYR A 283 8.16 12.32 10.16
N GLY A 284 8.77 13.02 9.18
CA GLY A 284 10.15 13.49 9.28
C GLY A 284 11.19 12.37 9.27
N ILE A 285 10.88 11.23 8.65
CA ILE A 285 11.76 10.06 8.60
C ILE A 285 12.75 10.22 7.43
N THR A 286 14.04 10.26 7.73
CA THR A 286 15.10 10.50 6.73
C THR A 286 15.42 9.25 5.93
N THR A 287 15.51 8.09 6.58
CA THR A 287 15.80 6.79 5.98
C THR A 287 14.77 5.75 6.40
N THR A 288 14.46 4.79 5.54
CA THR A 288 13.58 3.68 5.90
C THR A 288 14.16 2.93 7.11
N PRO A 289 13.37 2.70 8.19
CA PRO A 289 13.89 2.05 9.38
C PRO A 289 14.38 0.61 9.17
N VAL A 290 15.41 0.23 9.92
CA VAL A 290 16.07 -1.10 9.83
C VAL A 290 15.12 -2.23 10.19
N ASN A 291 14.25 -2.04 11.18
CA ASN A 291 13.22 -3.01 11.57
C ASN A 291 12.23 -3.24 10.41
N TYR A 292 11.74 -2.19 9.76
CA TYR A 292 10.86 -2.30 8.60
C TYR A 292 11.56 -3.05 7.45
N ILE A 293 12.81 -2.70 7.15
CA ILE A 293 13.60 -3.39 6.12
C ILE A 293 13.86 -4.86 6.50
N THR A 294 14.08 -5.16 7.78
CA THR A 294 14.31 -6.55 8.23
C THR A 294 13.05 -7.39 8.09
N ASN A 295 11.89 -6.83 8.45
CA ASN A 295 10.63 -7.57 8.50
C ASN A 295 9.92 -7.64 7.13
N TYR A 296 10.14 -6.65 6.26
CA TYR A 296 9.42 -6.51 4.97
C TYR A 296 10.37 -6.39 3.77
N GLY A 297 11.68 -6.30 3.99
CA GLY A 297 12.66 -6.32 2.92
C GLY A 297 12.95 -7.72 2.43
N VAL A 298 12.33 -8.07 1.31
CA VAL A 298 12.38 -9.42 0.76
C VAL A 298 13.74 -9.72 0.12
N SER A 299 14.44 -10.74 0.61
CA SER A 299 15.70 -11.26 0.04
C SER A 299 15.52 -12.57 -0.73
N ASN A 300 14.44 -13.31 -0.44
CA ASN A 300 14.08 -14.54 -1.14
C ASN A 300 12.57 -14.60 -1.38
N ILE A 301 12.21 -14.82 -2.64
CA ILE A 301 10.86 -14.95 -3.14
C ILE A 301 10.74 -16.36 -3.71
N ASN A 302 10.16 -17.27 -2.93
CA ASN A 302 9.93 -18.65 -3.36
C ASN A 302 8.61 -19.16 -2.76
N PRO A 303 7.45 -18.77 -3.31
CA PRO A 303 6.14 -18.99 -2.67
C PRO A 303 5.86 -20.47 -2.44
N ILE A 304 5.22 -20.84 -1.32
CA ILE A 304 4.98 -22.25 -0.93
C ILE A 304 3.83 -22.90 -1.72
N LEU A 305 2.94 -22.09 -2.29
CA LEU A 305 1.79 -22.51 -3.09
C LEU A 305 1.79 -21.70 -4.39
N ILE A 306 1.33 -22.28 -5.49
CA ILE A 306 1.05 -21.58 -6.76
C ILE A 306 -0.21 -20.73 -6.54
N GLN A 307 -0.10 -19.69 -5.73
CA GLN A 307 -1.10 -18.64 -5.56
C GLN A 307 -0.34 -17.32 -5.76
N ASN A 308 -0.85 -16.48 -6.65
CA ASN A 308 -0.16 -15.25 -7.04
C ASN A 308 0.05 -14.36 -5.81
N LYS A 309 1.23 -13.74 -5.68
CA LYS A 309 1.55 -12.82 -4.57
C LYS A 309 2.14 -11.54 -5.11
N CYS A 310 1.69 -10.42 -4.56
CA CYS A 310 2.06 -9.08 -4.98
C CYS A 310 2.72 -8.35 -3.81
N GLN A 311 4.04 -8.38 -3.73
CA GLN A 311 4.78 -7.77 -2.63
C GLN A 311 5.53 -6.53 -3.11
N MET A 312 5.46 -5.43 -2.36
CA MET A 312 6.52 -4.43 -2.42
C MET A 312 7.72 -4.97 -1.65
N ILE A 313 8.86 -4.99 -2.34
CA ILE A 313 10.16 -5.24 -1.73
C ILE A 313 10.75 -3.89 -1.32
N VAL A 314 11.07 -3.76 -0.03
CA VAL A 314 11.75 -2.59 0.52
C VAL A 314 13.06 -3.03 1.13
N GLY A 315 14.19 -2.85 0.45
CA GLY A 315 15.46 -3.42 0.90
C GLY A 315 16.66 -2.56 0.57
N LEU A 316 17.35 -2.09 1.62
CA LEU A 316 18.70 -1.55 1.50
C LEU A 316 19.72 -2.69 1.27
N ASN A 317 20.43 -2.65 0.16
CA ASN A 317 21.68 -3.38 -0.12
C ASN A 317 21.56 -4.90 -0.03
N ARG A 318 20.57 -5.47 -0.71
CA ARG A 318 20.27 -6.91 -0.63
C ARG A 318 20.39 -7.62 -1.97
N THR A 319 20.77 -8.89 -1.88
CA THR A 319 20.51 -9.89 -2.90
C THR A 319 19.02 -10.26 -2.84
N VAL A 320 18.33 -10.17 -3.97
CA VAL A 320 16.96 -10.68 -4.12
C VAL A 320 17.01 -11.95 -4.96
N SER A 321 16.49 -13.05 -4.43
CA SER A 321 16.42 -14.33 -5.15
C SER A 321 14.98 -14.71 -5.47
N PHE A 322 14.72 -15.04 -6.73
CA PHE A 322 13.47 -15.61 -7.20
C PHE A 322 13.66 -17.12 -7.34
N GLY A 323 12.90 -17.90 -6.58
CA GLY A 323 12.98 -19.35 -6.55
C GLY A 323 12.31 -20.03 -7.75
N ASP A 324 12.43 -21.35 -7.80
CA ASP A 324 11.89 -22.18 -8.89
C ASP A 324 10.37 -22.33 -8.89
N ARG A 325 9.70 -21.90 -7.81
CA ARG A 325 8.24 -21.81 -7.75
C ARG A 325 7.71 -20.51 -8.34
N CYS A 326 8.58 -19.56 -8.67
CA CYS A 326 8.21 -18.47 -9.57
C CYS A 326 8.31 -18.99 -11.00
N GLU A 327 7.25 -18.91 -11.79
CA GLU A 327 7.33 -19.34 -13.19
C GLU A 327 7.82 -18.18 -14.08
N SER A 328 7.19 -17.00 -14.00
CA SER A 328 7.73 -15.76 -14.57
C SER A 328 7.96 -14.68 -13.51
N VAL A 329 8.85 -13.74 -13.81
CA VAL A 329 9.13 -12.59 -12.95
C VAL A 329 9.13 -11.32 -13.80
N SER A 330 8.49 -10.28 -13.31
CA SER A 330 8.74 -8.91 -13.76
C SER A 330 9.31 -8.15 -12.56
N PHE A 331 10.33 -7.32 -12.77
CA PHE A 331 11.02 -6.55 -11.73
C PHE A 331 11.29 -5.14 -12.23
N PHE A 332 10.97 -4.12 -11.42
CA PHE A 332 11.09 -2.71 -11.82
C PHE A 332 12.09 -1.96 -10.93
N PHE A 333 13.27 -1.65 -11.47
CA PHE A 333 14.17 -0.64 -10.90
C PHE A 333 13.68 0.76 -11.31
N SER A 334 12.61 1.23 -10.68
CA SER A 334 12.25 2.65 -10.74
C SER A 334 12.61 3.28 -9.40
N ASN A 335 13.75 3.95 -9.34
CA ASN A 335 14.12 4.78 -8.20
C ASN A 335 14.21 6.22 -8.69
N GLN A 336 13.12 6.67 -9.31
CA GLN A 336 12.85 8.09 -9.34
C GLN A 336 13.20 8.70 -8.00
N LYS A 337 13.82 9.87 -8.03
CA LYS A 337 13.97 10.72 -6.85
C LYS A 337 12.58 11.19 -6.41
N ILE A 338 11.65 10.30 -6.07
CA ILE A 338 10.37 10.66 -5.48
C ILE A 338 10.72 11.16 -4.09
N ASN A 339 10.79 12.48 -4.00
CA ASN A 339 11.04 13.19 -2.78
C ASN A 339 10.09 14.37 -2.76
N ALA A 340 9.95 14.99 -1.60
CA ALA A 340 8.99 16.05 -1.36
C ALA A 340 9.13 17.25 -2.32
N ASN A 341 10.27 17.39 -3.00
CA ASN A 341 10.63 18.52 -3.85
C ASN A 341 10.72 18.17 -5.34
N ASN A 342 10.64 16.90 -5.73
CA ASN A 342 10.79 16.52 -7.13
C ASN A 342 9.48 16.79 -7.89
N CYS A 343 9.46 17.68 -8.87
CA CYS A 343 8.28 17.89 -9.70
C CYS A 343 8.22 16.95 -10.92
N GLU A 344 9.29 16.20 -11.19
CA GLU A 344 9.34 15.32 -12.35
C GLU A 344 8.33 14.19 -12.22
N PRO A 345 7.57 13.89 -13.28
CA PRO A 345 6.63 12.81 -13.26
C PRO A 345 7.32 11.46 -13.11
N VAL A 346 6.65 10.59 -12.36
CA VAL A 346 6.93 9.16 -12.40
C VAL A 346 6.48 8.64 -13.75
N ILE A 347 7.41 8.59 -14.70
CA ILE A 347 7.12 8.07 -16.03
C ILE A 347 7.41 6.58 -15.97
N TYR A 348 6.35 5.80 -15.79
CA TYR A 348 6.36 4.42 -16.25
C TYR A 348 6.04 4.45 -17.73
N GLU A 349 6.99 4.05 -18.56
CA GLU A 349 6.60 3.60 -19.89
C GLU A 349 5.76 2.35 -19.70
N PHE A 350 4.49 2.46 -20.07
CA PHE A 350 3.58 1.35 -20.33
C PHE A 350 4.10 0.52 -21.51
N ASN A 351 5.25 -0.12 -21.34
CA ASN A 351 5.80 -0.97 -22.39
C ASN A 351 5.45 -2.43 -22.10
N ARG A 352 4.25 -2.74 -22.63
CA ARG A 352 3.63 -4.05 -22.91
C ARG A 352 2.88 -4.68 -21.74
N VAL A 353 1.58 -4.83 -21.98
CA VAL A 353 0.71 -5.81 -21.32
C VAL A 353 1.40 -7.17 -21.42
N LEU A 354 1.94 -7.65 -20.30
CA LEU A 354 2.23 -9.07 -20.14
C LEU A 354 1.06 -9.65 -19.35
N GLU A 355 0.04 -10.12 -20.06
CA GLU A 355 -1.04 -10.95 -19.50
C GLU A 355 -0.44 -12.27 -18.99
N LYS A 356 0.29 -12.27 -17.87
CA LYS A 356 0.61 -13.50 -17.13
C LYS A 356 0.66 -13.23 -15.65
N ALA A 357 0.16 -14.19 -14.89
CA ALA A 357 -0.19 -14.16 -13.48
C ALA A 357 0.96 -13.86 -12.49
N TRP A 358 2.18 -13.55 -12.96
CA TRP A 358 3.39 -13.58 -12.13
C TRP A 358 4.24 -12.32 -12.36
N GLY A 359 4.12 -11.36 -11.44
CA GLY A 359 4.95 -10.16 -11.40
C GLY A 359 5.18 -9.73 -9.95
N PHE A 360 6.42 -9.37 -9.62
CA PHE A 360 6.77 -8.77 -8.34
C PHE A 360 7.07 -7.29 -8.58
N TYR A 361 6.59 -6.39 -7.73
CA TYR A 361 6.81 -4.95 -7.90
C TYR A 361 7.67 -4.38 -6.76
N PRO A 362 8.95 -4.82 -6.64
CA PRO A 362 9.92 -4.16 -5.80
C PRO A 362 10.08 -2.71 -6.24
N LYS A 363 10.02 -1.79 -5.29
CA LYS A 363 10.42 -0.41 -5.54
C LYS A 363 11.17 0.08 -4.30
N ASP A 364 12.47 0.24 -4.48
CA ASP A 364 13.38 0.66 -3.42
C ASP A 364 13.50 2.18 -3.42
N ILE A 365 13.10 2.82 -2.32
CA ILE A 365 13.39 4.23 -2.03
C ILE A 365 14.86 4.29 -1.62
N GLY A 366 15.75 4.54 -2.58
CA GLY A 366 17.20 4.57 -2.34
C GLY A 366 18.02 3.42 -2.94
N SER A 367 17.47 2.71 -3.94
CA SER A 367 18.07 1.61 -4.72
C SER A 367 19.51 1.23 -4.36
N THR A 368 19.66 0.28 -3.45
CA THR A 368 20.95 -0.36 -3.16
C THR A 368 20.95 -1.85 -3.49
N ILE A 369 19.86 -2.41 -4.04
CA ILE A 369 19.85 -3.79 -4.55
C ILE A 369 20.98 -3.96 -5.56
N SER A 370 21.96 -4.79 -5.17
CA SER A 370 23.19 -5.01 -5.93
C SER A 370 23.20 -6.36 -6.65
N THR A 371 22.30 -7.28 -6.29
CA THR A 371 22.22 -8.60 -6.91
C THR A 371 20.78 -9.08 -7.08
N LEU A 372 20.45 -9.57 -8.28
CA LEU A 372 19.25 -10.34 -8.57
C LEU A 372 19.64 -11.77 -8.94
N ASN A 373 19.04 -12.76 -8.28
CA ASN A 373 19.17 -14.17 -8.64
C ASN A 373 17.84 -14.65 -9.19
N PHE A 374 17.86 -15.19 -10.40
CA PHE A 374 16.68 -15.74 -11.04
C PHE A 374 16.83 -17.27 -11.13
N SER A 375 16.09 -18.00 -10.30
CA SER A 375 15.91 -19.45 -10.38
C SER A 375 14.53 -19.82 -10.93
N ASN A 376 13.74 -18.84 -11.38
CA ASN A 376 12.45 -19.07 -12.00
C ASN A 376 12.59 -19.79 -13.36
N THR A 377 11.54 -20.51 -13.76
CA THR A 377 11.64 -21.55 -14.80
C THR A 377 11.30 -21.10 -16.22
N ASP A 378 10.74 -19.89 -16.40
CA ASP A 378 10.34 -19.37 -17.71
C ASP A 378 10.99 -18.00 -18.01
N VAL A 379 10.21 -16.91 -17.92
CA VAL A 379 10.63 -15.57 -18.38
C VAL A 379 10.92 -14.65 -17.19
N SER A 380 12.01 -13.90 -17.26
CA SER A 380 12.26 -12.76 -16.37
C SER A 380 12.36 -11.45 -17.15
N ASN A 381 11.65 -10.43 -16.69
CA ASN A 381 11.67 -9.07 -17.24
C ASN A 381 12.23 -8.13 -16.16
N VAL A 382 13.29 -7.39 -16.48
CA VAL A 382 13.87 -6.36 -15.60
C VAL A 382 13.81 -5.02 -16.31
N PHE A 383 13.12 -4.07 -15.69
CA PHE A 383 13.01 -2.69 -16.16
C PHE A 383 13.97 -1.82 -15.34
N ILE A 384 14.86 -1.07 -15.99
CA ILE A 384 15.93 -0.31 -15.36
C ILE A 384 15.80 1.17 -15.71
N GLU A 385 15.64 1.99 -14.69
CA GLU A 385 15.79 3.44 -14.77
C GLU A 385 17.20 3.84 -14.25
N PRO A 386 18.13 4.28 -15.12
CA PRO A 386 19.53 4.46 -14.75
C PRO A 386 19.77 5.50 -13.65
N LEU A 387 19.00 6.59 -13.63
CA LEU A 387 19.07 7.61 -12.58
C LEU A 387 18.72 7.05 -11.20
N GLY A 388 17.96 5.95 -11.19
CA GLY A 388 17.57 5.23 -9.99
C GLY A 388 18.68 4.36 -9.40
N MET A 389 19.61 3.85 -10.20
CA MET A 389 20.70 3.01 -9.71
C MET A 389 21.67 3.81 -8.84
N LYS A 390 22.00 3.30 -7.64
CA LYS A 390 23.04 3.88 -6.76
C LYS A 390 24.26 2.98 -6.60
N VAL A 391 24.15 1.73 -7.00
CA VAL A 391 25.20 0.71 -6.91
C VAL A 391 25.26 -0.09 -8.20
N ASN A 392 26.34 -0.83 -8.38
CA ASN A 392 26.45 -1.82 -9.46
C ASN A 392 25.40 -2.93 -9.27
N LEU A 393 24.81 -3.36 -10.37
CA LEU A 393 23.79 -4.39 -10.39
C LEU A 393 24.32 -5.65 -11.06
N LYS A 394 24.33 -6.74 -10.32
CA LYS A 394 24.61 -8.09 -10.83
C LYS A 394 23.30 -8.86 -11.03
N ILE A 395 23.16 -9.52 -12.17
CA ILE A 395 21.99 -10.34 -12.51
C ILE A 395 22.48 -11.76 -12.80
N ASN A 396 22.08 -12.72 -11.96
CA ASN A 396 22.43 -14.14 -12.12
C ASN A 396 21.23 -14.91 -12.67
N LEU A 397 21.39 -15.53 -13.84
CA LEU A 397 20.40 -16.43 -14.44
C LEU A 397 20.76 -17.88 -14.06
N LEU A 398 19.96 -18.47 -13.17
CA LEU A 398 20.23 -19.78 -12.55
C LEU A 398 19.37 -20.91 -13.12
N LYS A 399 18.12 -20.64 -13.53
CA LYS A 399 17.23 -21.62 -14.21
C LYS A 399 16.38 -21.05 -15.36
N ASN A 400 16.45 -19.75 -15.60
CA ASN A 400 15.60 -19.04 -16.58
C ASN A 400 15.78 -19.53 -18.01
N LYS A 401 14.70 -19.53 -18.78
CA LYS A 401 14.75 -19.77 -20.22
C LYS A 401 15.00 -18.47 -20.99
N VAL A 402 14.30 -17.40 -20.60
CA VAL A 402 14.35 -16.09 -21.27
C VAL A 402 14.55 -14.98 -20.24
N PHE A 403 15.45 -14.06 -20.54
CA PHE A 403 15.68 -12.85 -19.79
C PHE A 403 15.54 -11.62 -20.69
N ASN A 404 14.64 -10.72 -20.32
CA ASN A 404 14.42 -9.44 -20.99
C ASN A 404 14.86 -8.31 -20.06
N MET A 405 15.74 -7.44 -20.55
CA MET A 405 16.18 -6.24 -19.83
C MET A 405 15.77 -5.00 -20.62
N TYR A 406 15.03 -4.10 -19.99
CA TYR A 406 14.55 -2.85 -20.56
C TYR A 406 15.25 -1.69 -19.86
N ILE A 407 16.20 -1.04 -20.52
CA ILE A 407 16.92 0.12 -19.98
C ILE A 407 16.25 1.38 -20.51
N ARG A 408 15.73 2.20 -19.61
CA ARG A 408 15.09 3.49 -19.94
C ARG A 408 16.13 4.59 -20.11
N ASP A 409 16.96 4.42 -21.14
CA ASP A 409 18.03 5.32 -21.52
C ASP A 409 18.52 4.97 -22.93
N LEU A 410 19.24 5.90 -23.56
CA LEU A 410 19.79 5.70 -24.88
C LEU A 410 20.96 4.73 -24.84
N ARG A 411 21.04 3.81 -25.81
CA ARG A 411 22.18 2.89 -25.97
C ARG A 411 23.53 3.61 -26.03
N THR A 412 23.58 4.80 -26.63
CA THR A 412 24.79 5.63 -26.74
C THR A 412 25.33 6.09 -25.39
N ASN A 413 24.50 6.08 -24.34
CA ASN A 413 24.91 6.40 -22.98
C ASN A 413 25.62 5.24 -22.28
N TYR A 414 25.86 4.12 -22.98
CA TYR A 414 26.47 2.93 -22.41
C TYR A 414 27.71 2.47 -23.17
N LYS A 415 28.73 2.07 -22.42
CA LYS A 415 29.80 1.20 -22.90
C LYS A 415 29.39 -0.26 -22.66
N ILE A 416 29.31 -1.03 -23.74
CA ILE A 416 28.86 -2.43 -23.70
C ILE A 416 30.01 -3.36 -24.06
N VAL A 417 30.35 -4.29 -23.17
CA VAL A 417 31.39 -5.31 -23.38
C VAL A 417 30.83 -6.66 -22.94
N GLY A 418 30.48 -7.51 -23.91
CA GLY A 418 29.81 -8.79 -23.63
C GLY A 418 28.50 -8.58 -22.88
N ASN A 419 28.39 -9.17 -21.68
CA ASN A 419 27.21 -9.06 -20.82
C ASN A 419 27.31 -7.92 -19.77
N LYS A 420 28.27 -7.02 -19.94
CA LYS A 420 28.48 -5.87 -19.04
C LYS A 420 28.09 -4.57 -19.74
N TYR A 421 27.23 -3.79 -19.06
CA TYR A 421 26.69 -2.52 -19.53
C TYR A 421 27.06 -1.43 -18.52
N THR A 422 28.02 -0.59 -18.87
CA THR A 422 28.50 0.51 -18.02
C THR A 422 27.87 1.82 -18.47
N ASN A 423 27.13 2.49 -17.59
CA ASN A 423 26.59 3.81 -17.91
C ASN A 423 27.72 4.85 -17.95
N ASN A 424 27.81 5.62 -19.03
CA ASN A 424 28.89 6.56 -19.28
C ASN A 424 28.89 7.74 -18.30
N ALA A 425 27.74 8.16 -17.80
CA ALA A 425 27.61 9.28 -16.87
C ALA A 425 27.82 8.83 -15.42
N SER A 426 27.08 7.83 -14.95
CA SER A 426 27.14 7.39 -13.55
C SER A 426 28.31 6.46 -13.24
N LYS A 427 28.93 5.86 -14.26
CA LYS A 427 29.97 4.81 -14.16
C LYS A 427 29.50 3.54 -13.44
N LEU A 428 28.19 3.38 -13.23
CA LEU A 428 27.62 2.16 -12.66
C LEU A 428 27.50 1.07 -13.71
N ASP A 429 27.72 -0.16 -13.26
CA ASP A 429 27.68 -1.36 -14.08
C ASP A 429 26.38 -2.13 -13.88
N ILE A 430 25.86 -2.68 -14.99
CA ILE A 430 24.91 -3.79 -14.98
C ILE A 430 25.62 -4.99 -15.60
N GLU A 431 25.72 -6.09 -14.86
CA GLU A 431 26.41 -7.31 -15.30
C GLU A 431 25.46 -8.50 -15.29
N ILE A 432 25.31 -9.18 -16.44
CA ILE A 432 24.48 -10.38 -16.57
C ILE A 432 25.37 -11.63 -16.58
N ASN A 433 25.27 -12.42 -15.52
CA ASN A 433 25.87 -13.74 -15.41
C ASN A 433 24.91 -14.80 -15.95
N ASN A 434 25.22 -15.35 -17.13
CA ASN A 434 24.39 -16.29 -17.86
C ASN A 434 25.10 -17.63 -18.08
N THR A 435 25.35 -18.37 -17.00
CA THR A 435 26.02 -19.69 -17.05
C THR A 435 25.16 -20.75 -17.73
N ILE A 436 23.83 -20.58 -17.71
CA ILE A 436 22.85 -21.54 -18.25
C ILE A 436 22.51 -21.32 -19.73
N LYS A 437 23.12 -20.33 -20.38
CA LYS A 437 22.85 -19.97 -21.79
C LYS A 437 21.36 -19.64 -22.07
N ALA A 438 20.70 -18.99 -21.12
CA ALA A 438 19.37 -18.42 -21.33
C ALA A 438 19.36 -17.43 -22.49
N LYS A 439 18.23 -17.27 -23.18
CA LYS A 439 18.06 -16.24 -24.21
C LYS A 439 18.00 -14.87 -23.53
N ILE A 440 18.94 -13.97 -23.87
CA ILE A 440 18.97 -12.58 -23.36
C ILE A 440 18.48 -11.64 -24.45
N ASN A 441 17.50 -10.80 -24.13
CA ASN A 441 17.08 -9.68 -24.95
C ASN A 441 17.30 -8.38 -24.15
N VAL A 442 17.96 -7.39 -24.75
CA VAL A 442 18.18 -6.08 -24.13
C VAL A 442 17.60 -4.99 -25.02
N PHE A 443 16.78 -4.14 -24.43
CA PHE A 443 16.07 -3.04 -25.08
C PHE A 443 16.51 -1.72 -24.45
N PHE A 444 16.76 -0.73 -25.29
CA PHE A 444 17.03 0.65 -24.89
C PHE A 444 15.85 1.51 -25.33
N GLY A 445 15.43 2.43 -24.47
CA GLY A 445 14.35 3.40 -24.71
C GLY A 445 14.82 4.65 -25.44
#